data_AF-A0AAV5TW54-F1
#
_entry.id   AF-A0AAV5TW54-F1
#
_cell.length_a   1.000
_cell.length_b   1.000
_cell.length_c   1.000
_cell.angle_alpha   90.00
_cell.angle_beta   90.00
_cell.angle_gamma   90.00
#
_symmetry.space_group_name_H-M   'P 1'
#
loop_
_entity.id
_entity.type
_entity.pdbx_description
1 polymer ?
#
loop_
_entity_poly.entity_id
_entity_poly.type
_entity_poly.pdbx_seq_one_letter_code
_entity_poly.pdbx_strand_id
1 'polypeptide(L)'
;EIPLRSCDSGCSIYASTTPNSQPGRDGPEPYMKNLVIHDPANDRNVSIADLAAKWKHGGWQKMSLDLAGPGSIINLNDPSETGTDVTVWVVERGKTNDVEYEVYDAATMTRAVSAPRKVITIMSTVPFRVMAEPGESNSYTTRLVGFDNAHDNNEDKCRYAYETKAGSTFEGFEFHINAPIISFVFNEKNPVNLKAD
;
A
#
# COMPACT_ATOMS: atom_id res chain seq x y z
N GLU A 1 9.73 -2.95 -20.67
CA GLU A 1 8.56 -2.11 -20.36
C GLU A 1 7.40 -2.99 -19.92
N ILE A 2 6.66 -2.58 -18.90
CA ILE A 2 5.47 -3.28 -18.40
C ILE A 2 4.27 -2.32 -18.52
N PRO A 3 3.29 -2.56 -19.40
CA PRO A 3 2.15 -1.68 -19.56
C PRO A 3 1.17 -1.79 -18.38
N LEU A 4 0.66 -0.66 -17.90
CA LEU A 4 -0.34 -0.57 -16.83
C LEU A 4 -1.76 -0.57 -17.42
N ARG A 5 -2.26 -1.78 -17.72
CA ARG A 5 -3.55 -1.97 -18.41
C ARG A 5 -4.78 -1.53 -17.62
N SER A 6 -4.68 -1.41 -16.30
CA SER A 6 -5.78 -0.98 -15.43
C SER A 6 -5.97 0.54 -15.37
N CYS A 7 -5.25 1.30 -16.20
CA CYS A 7 -5.22 2.77 -16.15
C CYS A 7 -5.94 3.45 -17.34
N ASP A 8 -6.77 2.74 -18.11
CA ASP A 8 -7.45 3.32 -19.28
C ASP A 8 -8.30 4.56 -18.93
N SER A 9 -8.91 4.58 -17.73
CA SER A 9 -9.65 5.72 -17.17
C SER A 9 -8.87 6.47 -16.08
N GLY A 10 -7.56 6.28 -16.04
CA GLY A 10 -6.67 6.77 -15.00
C GLY A 10 -6.58 5.86 -13.78
N CYS A 11 -5.53 6.05 -12.99
CA CYS A 11 -5.24 5.22 -11.83
C CYS A 11 -4.45 5.96 -10.75
N SER A 12 -4.58 5.49 -9.52
CA SER A 12 -3.71 5.84 -8.39
C SER A 12 -2.68 4.73 -8.18
N ILE A 13 -1.40 5.11 -8.14
CA ILE A 13 -0.30 4.17 -8.00
C ILE A 13 0.42 4.40 -6.68
N TYR A 14 0.60 3.34 -5.90
CA TYR A 14 1.39 3.31 -4.68
C TYR A 14 2.63 2.43 -4.90
N ALA A 15 3.73 2.76 -4.21
CA ALA A 15 4.96 1.98 -4.30
C ALA A 15 5.58 1.74 -2.92
N SER A 16 6.10 0.55 -2.66
CA SER A 16 6.95 0.22 -1.52
C SER A 16 8.28 -0.32 -2.04
N THR A 17 9.37 0.07 -1.39
CA THR A 17 10.74 -0.36 -1.69
C THR A 17 11.40 -0.80 -0.39
N THR A 18 12.41 -1.67 -0.49
CA THR A 18 13.11 -2.16 0.71
C THR A 18 13.68 -0.97 1.53
N PRO A 19 13.27 -0.81 2.79
CA PRO A 19 13.81 0.20 3.68
C PRO A 19 15.20 -0.27 4.10
N ASN A 20 16.21 0.58 3.97
CA ASN A 20 17.62 0.27 4.26
C ASN A 20 18.42 -0.40 3.15
N SER A 21 18.10 -0.20 1.87
CA SER A 21 19.20 0.18 1.00
C SER A 21 19.70 1.51 1.58
N GLN A 22 20.71 1.42 2.47
CA GLN A 22 21.43 2.59 2.96
C GLN A 22 21.57 3.52 1.77
N PRO A 23 21.30 4.84 1.90
CA PRO A 23 21.72 5.71 0.84
C PRO A 23 23.18 5.32 0.61
N GLY A 24 23.50 4.85 -0.59
CA GLY A 24 24.90 4.67 -0.93
C GLY A 24 25.58 6.02 -0.72
N ARG A 25 26.85 6.14 -1.10
CA ARG A 25 27.41 7.49 -1.27
C ARG A 25 26.51 8.41 -2.14
N ASP A 26 25.55 7.84 -2.88
CA ASP A 26 24.67 8.48 -3.86
C ASP A 26 23.14 8.47 -3.55
N GLY A 27 22.70 8.14 -2.32
CA GLY A 27 21.26 8.22 -1.93
C GLY A 27 20.46 6.89 -2.10
N PRO A 28 19.10 6.90 -1.98
CA PRO A 28 18.26 5.70 -1.99
C PRO A 28 18.55 4.78 -3.18
N GLU A 29 18.31 3.47 -3.02
CA GLU A 29 18.77 2.40 -3.93
C GLU A 29 18.87 2.85 -5.39
N PRO A 30 20.08 2.94 -5.96
CA PRO A 30 20.27 3.53 -7.30
C PRO A 30 19.46 2.77 -8.36
N TYR A 31 19.25 1.47 -8.16
CA TYR A 31 18.42 0.66 -9.06
C TYR A 31 16.96 1.15 -9.11
N MET A 32 16.34 1.36 -7.95
CA MET A 32 14.92 1.76 -7.88
C MET A 32 14.70 3.20 -8.32
N LYS A 33 15.76 4.03 -8.37
CA LYS A 33 15.68 5.37 -8.95
C LYS A 33 15.40 5.32 -10.46
N ASN A 34 16.01 4.37 -11.15
CA ASN A 34 15.90 4.19 -12.60
C ASN A 34 14.76 3.25 -13.02
N LEU A 35 14.05 2.63 -12.06
CA LEU A 35 12.76 2.02 -12.33
C LEU A 35 11.68 3.11 -12.21
N VAL A 36 11.06 3.45 -13.34
CA VAL A 36 10.17 4.62 -13.44
C VAL A 36 8.78 4.23 -13.91
N ILE A 37 7.78 4.98 -13.43
CA ILE A 37 6.43 5.00 -14.00
C ILE A 37 6.41 6.10 -15.07
N HIS A 38 6.17 5.72 -16.32
CA HIS A 38 6.01 6.62 -17.45
C HIS A 38 4.54 7.05 -17.57
N ASP A 39 4.32 8.36 -17.54
CA ASP A 39 3.06 9.05 -17.73
C ASP A 39 3.07 9.72 -19.12
N PRO A 40 2.58 9.04 -20.16
CA PRO A 40 2.62 9.55 -21.54
C PRO A 40 1.75 10.78 -21.73
N ALA A 41 0.71 10.98 -20.91
CA ALA A 41 -0.17 12.14 -21.02
C ALA A 41 0.55 13.45 -20.65
N ASN A 42 1.56 13.37 -19.78
CA ASN A 42 2.35 14.51 -19.31
C ASN A 42 3.83 14.44 -19.74
N ASP A 43 4.20 13.47 -20.59
CA ASP A 43 5.58 13.17 -20.98
C ASP A 43 6.56 13.17 -19.79
N ARG A 44 6.20 12.42 -18.74
CA ARG A 44 6.93 12.44 -17.47
C ARG A 44 7.27 11.04 -16.99
N ASN A 45 8.50 10.87 -16.51
CA ASN A 45 8.91 9.70 -15.75
C ASN A 45 8.92 10.03 -14.26
N VAL A 46 8.31 9.17 -13.44
CA VAL A 46 8.32 9.28 -11.98
C VAL A 46 9.06 8.07 -11.43
N SER A 47 10.16 8.32 -10.70
CA SER A 47 10.90 7.25 -10.03
C SER A 47 10.02 6.52 -9.01
N ILE A 48 10.10 5.19 -9.01
CA ILE A 48 9.40 4.35 -8.03
C ILE A 48 9.99 4.54 -6.63
N ALA A 49 11.30 4.73 -6.50
CA ALA A 49 11.93 5.09 -5.23
C ALA A 49 11.38 6.42 -4.68
N ASP A 50 11.28 7.44 -5.53
CA ASP A 50 10.73 8.74 -5.13
C ASP A 50 9.25 8.63 -4.75
N LEU A 51 8.47 7.83 -5.48
CA LEU A 51 7.07 7.58 -5.13
C LEU A 51 6.94 6.84 -3.78
N ALA A 52 7.78 5.84 -3.53
CA ALA A 52 7.76 5.07 -2.29
C ALA A 52 8.06 5.93 -1.06
N ALA A 53 8.90 6.95 -1.23
CA ALA A 53 9.25 7.92 -0.20
C ALA A 53 8.22 9.05 -0.02
N LYS A 54 7.10 9.07 -0.75
CA LYS A 54 6.05 10.11 -0.59
C LYS A 54 5.02 9.71 0.46
N TRP A 55 4.86 10.57 1.46
CA TRP A 55 3.82 10.48 2.48
C TRP A 55 3.18 11.85 2.76
N LYS A 56 1.97 11.83 3.32
CA LYS A 56 1.28 13.06 3.71
C LYS A 56 2.03 13.77 4.84
N HIS A 57 2.05 15.10 4.83
CA HIS A 57 2.65 15.84 5.94
C HIS A 57 1.85 15.62 7.23
N GLY A 58 2.53 15.28 8.33
CA GLY A 58 1.89 15.02 9.63
C GLY A 58 1.29 13.63 9.80
N GLY A 59 1.47 12.72 8.84
CA GLY A 59 1.08 11.32 8.99
C GLY A 59 1.81 10.42 8.00
N TRP A 60 2.22 9.23 8.41
CA TRP A 60 2.99 8.29 7.58
C TRP A 60 2.13 7.57 6.52
N GLN A 61 1.00 8.16 6.15
CA GLN A 61 0.12 7.66 5.09
C GLN A 61 0.78 7.92 3.74
N LYS A 62 0.91 6.87 2.92
CA LYS A 62 1.48 6.96 1.57
C LYS A 62 0.63 7.86 0.67
N MET A 63 1.31 8.58 -0.22
CA MET A 63 0.66 9.33 -1.30
C MET A 63 0.73 8.53 -2.59
N SER A 64 -0.34 8.54 -3.39
CA SER A 64 -0.34 7.95 -4.72
C SER A 64 0.26 8.91 -5.75
N LEU A 65 0.75 8.33 -6.84
CA LEU A 65 0.86 9.00 -8.13
C LEU A 65 -0.46 8.83 -8.87
N ASP A 66 -1.06 9.96 -9.28
CA ASP A 66 -2.31 9.95 -10.05
C ASP A 66 -1.98 10.06 -11.53
N LEU A 67 -2.38 9.06 -12.33
CA LEU A 67 -2.24 9.05 -13.79
C LEU A 67 -3.59 9.29 -14.45
N ALA A 68 -3.65 10.19 -15.43
CA ALA A 68 -4.90 10.52 -16.12
C ALA A 68 -5.34 9.49 -17.17
N GLY A 69 -4.44 8.59 -17.57
CA GLY A 69 -4.69 7.56 -18.57
C GLY A 69 -3.65 6.44 -18.48
N PRO A 70 -3.48 5.63 -19.55
CA PRO A 70 -2.53 4.54 -19.59
C PRO A 70 -1.11 4.99 -19.25
N GLY A 71 -0.37 4.13 -18.56
CA GLY A 71 1.04 4.34 -18.26
C GLY A 71 1.83 3.04 -18.38
N SER A 72 3.12 3.08 -18.13
CA SER A 72 3.96 1.89 -18.10
C SER A 72 5.06 1.98 -17.05
N ILE A 73 5.58 0.84 -16.61
CA ILE A 73 6.80 0.77 -15.81
C ILE A 73 7.97 0.49 -16.76
N ILE A 74 8.97 1.35 -16.72
CA ILE A 74 10.17 1.27 -17.56
C ILE A 74 11.38 1.07 -16.65
N ASN A 75 12.22 0.11 -17.02
CA ASN A 75 13.51 -0.10 -16.39
C ASN A 75 14.58 0.64 -17.21
N LEU A 76 15.16 1.69 -16.64
CA LEU A 76 16.23 2.49 -17.25
C LEU A 76 17.63 2.10 -16.75
N ASN A 77 17.72 1.09 -15.88
CA ASN A 77 18.99 0.56 -15.41
C ASN A 77 19.78 -0.12 -16.53
N ASP A 78 21.10 -0.20 -16.34
CA ASP A 78 21.93 -1.02 -17.22
C ASP A 78 21.55 -2.51 -17.06
N PRO A 79 21.51 -3.31 -18.12
CA PRO A 79 21.17 -4.74 -18.03
C PRO A 79 22.07 -5.55 -17.09
N SER A 80 23.25 -5.05 -16.73
CA SER A 80 24.17 -5.68 -15.78
C SER A 80 23.88 -5.34 -14.30
N GLU A 81 23.02 -4.36 -14.03
CA GLU A 81 22.66 -3.97 -12.66
C GLU A 81 21.65 -4.97 -12.07
N THR A 82 21.82 -5.26 -10.78
CA THR A 82 20.91 -6.12 -10.01
C THR A 82 20.04 -5.26 -9.10
N GLY A 83 18.72 -5.44 -9.17
CA GLY A 83 17.77 -4.76 -8.30
C GLY A 83 17.31 -5.61 -7.12
N THR A 84 16.62 -4.97 -6.17
CA THR A 84 15.83 -5.64 -5.13
C THR A 84 14.34 -5.75 -5.50
N ASP A 85 13.56 -6.38 -4.64
CA ASP A 85 12.11 -6.47 -4.81
C ASP A 85 11.44 -5.12 -4.59
N VAL A 86 10.39 -4.88 -5.39
CA VAL A 86 9.58 -3.66 -5.35
C VAL A 86 8.10 -4.03 -5.45
N THR A 87 7.28 -3.39 -4.62
CA THR A 87 5.83 -3.58 -4.64
C THR A 87 5.20 -2.33 -5.24
N VAL A 88 4.62 -2.46 -6.44
CA VAL A 88 3.81 -1.42 -7.06
C VAL A 88 2.37 -1.88 -7.05
N TRP A 89 1.49 -1.04 -6.50
CA TRP A 89 0.07 -1.30 -6.46
C TRP A 89 -0.68 -0.23 -7.25
N VAL A 90 -1.44 -0.69 -8.24
CA VAL A 90 -2.13 0.16 -9.22
C VAL A 90 -3.62 -0.01 -9.01
N VAL A 91 -4.30 1.10 -8.73
CA VAL A 91 -5.72 1.13 -8.41
C VAL A 91 -6.43 1.98 -9.44
N GLU A 92 -7.52 1.47 -10.02
CA GLU A 92 -8.35 2.27 -10.90
C GLU A 92 -8.89 3.51 -10.16
N ARG A 93 -8.84 4.67 -10.82
CA ARG A 93 -9.23 5.95 -10.19
C ARG A 93 -10.69 5.96 -9.70
N GLY A 94 -11.59 5.23 -10.33
CA GLY A 94 -12.98 5.10 -9.85
C GLY A 94 -13.04 4.55 -8.42
N LYS A 95 -12.30 3.47 -8.17
CA LYS A 95 -12.29 2.73 -6.89
C LYS A 95 -11.75 3.57 -5.72
N THR A 96 -10.86 4.53 -5.98
CA THR A 96 -10.33 5.40 -4.92
C THR A 96 -11.35 6.39 -4.39
N ASN A 97 -12.44 6.66 -5.12
CA ASN A 97 -13.48 7.58 -4.68
C ASN A 97 -14.61 6.88 -3.90
N ASP A 98 -14.72 5.55 -4.01
CA ASP A 98 -15.81 4.78 -3.43
C ASP A 98 -15.58 4.41 -1.95
N VAL A 99 -14.34 4.55 -1.47
CA VAL A 99 -13.89 3.98 -0.20
C VAL A 99 -13.12 5.00 0.62
N GLU A 100 -13.43 5.12 1.92
CA GLU A 100 -12.56 5.81 2.86
C GLU A 100 -11.38 4.90 3.21
N TYR A 101 -10.15 5.28 2.84
CA TYR A 101 -8.98 4.41 3.06
C TYR A 101 -7.74 5.13 3.61
N GLU A 102 -6.86 4.33 4.21
CA GLU A 102 -5.47 4.66 4.53
C GLU A 102 -4.55 3.64 3.87
N VAL A 103 -3.38 4.10 3.39
CA VAL A 103 -2.32 3.22 2.85
C VAL A 103 -1.05 3.50 3.61
N TYR A 104 -0.38 2.46 4.11
CA TYR A 104 0.88 2.54 4.84
C TYR A 104 1.92 1.62 4.22
N ASP A 105 3.18 1.98 4.44
CA ASP A 105 4.33 1.10 4.23
C ASP A 105 4.67 0.44 5.56
N ALA A 106 4.75 -0.90 5.61
CA ALA A 106 4.95 -1.64 6.84
C ALA A 106 6.17 -1.13 7.63
N ALA A 107 7.28 -0.92 6.91
CA ALA A 107 8.55 -0.60 7.53
C ALA A 107 8.68 0.82 8.09
N THR A 108 7.85 1.75 7.62
CA THR A 108 7.84 3.13 8.10
C THR A 108 6.51 3.49 8.78
N MET A 109 5.69 2.49 9.09
CA MET A 109 4.35 2.72 9.62
C MET A 109 4.44 3.32 11.03
N THR A 110 4.17 4.62 11.12
CA THR A 110 3.96 5.31 12.40
C THR A 110 2.59 5.96 12.39
N ARG A 111 1.56 5.15 12.64
CA ARG A 111 0.17 5.59 12.70
C ARG A 111 -0.18 6.02 14.13
N ALA A 112 -0.79 7.20 14.28
CA ALA A 112 -1.28 7.65 15.58
C ALA A 112 -2.49 6.81 16.03
N VAL A 113 -2.61 6.58 17.33
CA VAL A 113 -3.80 5.92 17.91
C VAL A 113 -5.02 6.79 17.65
N SER A 114 -5.86 6.33 16.73
CA SER A 114 -6.98 7.11 16.20
C SER A 114 -8.00 6.19 15.54
N ALA A 115 -9.22 6.68 15.38
CA ALA A 115 -10.28 6.02 14.65
C ALA A 115 -9.79 5.67 13.23
N PRO A 116 -9.86 4.40 12.79
CA PRO A 116 -9.46 4.03 11.45
C PRO A 116 -10.40 4.62 10.40
N ARG A 117 -9.87 4.91 9.20
CA ARG A 117 -10.71 4.93 8.00
C ARG A 117 -11.30 3.55 7.77
N LYS A 118 -12.33 3.47 6.92
CA LYS A 118 -13.06 2.22 6.66
C LYS A 118 -12.12 1.08 6.27
N VAL A 119 -11.09 1.37 5.47
CA VAL A 119 -10.06 0.38 5.10
C VAL A 119 -8.66 0.90 5.43
N ILE A 120 -7.85 0.07 6.07
CA ILE A 120 -6.42 0.31 6.22
C ILE A 120 -5.67 -0.74 5.40
N THR A 121 -4.91 -0.30 4.43
CA THR A 121 -4.03 -1.14 3.60
C THR A 121 -2.58 -0.93 4.01
N ILE A 122 -1.85 -2.02 4.21
CA ILE A 122 -0.43 -2.01 4.54
C ILE A 122 0.32 -2.78 3.45
N MET A 123 1.38 -2.17 2.93
CA MET A 123 2.20 -2.71 1.85
C MET A 123 3.63 -2.95 2.32
N SER A 124 4.32 -3.90 1.70
CA SER A 124 5.74 -4.16 1.94
C SER A 124 6.38 -4.84 0.72
N THR A 125 7.70 -4.78 0.63
CA THR A 125 8.50 -5.61 -0.31
C THR A 125 9.01 -6.91 0.31
N VAL A 126 8.93 -7.04 1.63
CA VAL A 126 9.40 -8.20 2.39
C VAL A 126 8.31 -8.70 3.34
N PRO A 127 8.37 -9.95 3.81
CA PRO A 127 7.48 -10.42 4.85
C PRO A 127 7.53 -9.49 6.07
N PHE A 128 6.36 -9.20 6.64
CA PHE A 128 6.20 -8.21 7.70
C PHE A 128 5.16 -8.68 8.70
N ARG A 129 5.10 -8.02 9.85
CA ARG A 129 4.12 -8.29 10.89
C ARG A 129 3.21 -7.10 11.06
N VAL A 130 1.93 -7.34 11.32
CA VAL A 130 0.95 -6.31 11.68
C VAL A 130 0.35 -6.66 13.03
N MET A 131 0.34 -5.69 13.94
CA MET A 131 -0.17 -5.84 15.29
C MET A 131 -1.14 -4.74 15.66
N ALA A 132 -2.17 -5.09 16.42
CA ALA A 132 -3.01 -4.13 17.10
C ALA A 132 -3.18 -4.54 18.57
N GLU A 133 -3.00 -3.58 19.48
CA GLU A 133 -3.21 -3.80 20.91
C GLU A 133 -4.72 -3.91 21.24
N PRO A 134 -5.11 -4.69 22.26
CA PRO A 134 -6.49 -4.73 22.73
C PRO A 134 -7.02 -3.32 23.07
N GLY A 135 -8.31 -3.09 22.89
CA GLY A 135 -8.88 -1.76 23.07
C GLY A 135 -10.40 -1.73 23.09
N GLU A 136 -10.96 -0.59 22.71
CA GLU A 136 -12.41 -0.41 22.54
C GLU A 136 -12.96 -1.39 21.50
N SER A 137 -14.22 -1.81 21.66
CA SER A 137 -14.86 -2.79 20.78
C SER A 137 -14.72 -2.41 19.32
N ASN A 138 -14.15 -3.31 18.54
CA ASN A 138 -13.95 -3.14 17.12
C ASN A 138 -13.94 -4.53 16.49
N SER A 139 -14.66 -4.66 15.39
CA SER A 139 -14.74 -5.84 14.56
C SER A 139 -14.14 -5.49 13.21
N TYR A 140 -13.36 -6.43 12.68
CA TYR A 140 -12.65 -6.25 11.45
C TYR A 140 -12.65 -7.51 10.61
N THR A 141 -12.47 -7.29 9.32
CA THR A 141 -12.16 -8.33 8.35
C THR A 141 -10.83 -8.02 7.72
N THR A 142 -10.02 -9.04 7.48
CA THR A 142 -8.73 -8.87 6.81
C THR A 142 -8.60 -9.76 5.58
N ARG A 143 -7.94 -9.24 4.56
CA ARG A 143 -7.68 -9.90 3.27
C ARG A 143 -6.28 -9.52 2.76
N LEU A 144 -5.63 -10.43 2.05
CA LEU A 144 -4.32 -10.20 1.43
C LEU A 144 -4.43 -9.50 0.06
N VAL A 145 -5.19 -8.40 0.02
CA VAL A 145 -5.45 -7.57 -1.17
C VAL A 145 -5.45 -6.09 -0.78
N GLY A 146 -5.51 -5.21 -1.77
CA GLY A 146 -5.64 -3.76 -1.57
C GLY A 146 -7.05 -3.31 -1.19
N PHE A 147 -7.21 -2.03 -0.81
CA PHE A 147 -8.51 -1.50 -0.36
C PHE A 147 -9.61 -1.62 -1.41
N ASP A 148 -9.26 -1.56 -2.69
CA ASP A 148 -10.17 -1.64 -3.84
C ASP A 148 -10.92 -2.97 -3.92
N ASN A 149 -10.36 -4.01 -3.29
CA ASN A 149 -10.89 -5.36 -3.30
C ASN A 149 -11.09 -5.94 -1.88
N ALA A 150 -10.94 -5.11 -0.86
CA ALA A 150 -10.98 -5.54 0.54
C ALA A 150 -12.40 -5.75 1.08
N HIS A 151 -13.44 -5.39 0.35
CA HIS A 151 -14.84 -5.41 0.79
C HIS A 151 -15.53 -6.77 0.61
N ASP A 152 -16.69 -6.97 1.23
CA ASP A 152 -17.41 -8.26 1.19
C ASP A 152 -17.96 -8.62 -0.19
N ASN A 153 -18.36 -7.62 -0.96
CA ASN A 153 -18.84 -7.77 -2.33
C ASN A 153 -17.74 -7.45 -3.35
N ASN A 154 -16.48 -7.78 -3.03
CA ASN A 154 -15.37 -7.52 -3.95
C ASN A 154 -15.49 -8.36 -5.23
N GLU A 155 -15.11 -7.77 -6.37
CA GLU A 155 -15.36 -8.32 -7.70
C GLU A 155 -14.60 -9.63 -7.94
N ASP A 156 -13.39 -9.74 -7.36
CA ASP A 156 -12.54 -10.91 -7.52
C ASP A 156 -12.85 -12.05 -6.53
N LYS A 157 -13.85 -11.85 -5.65
CA LYS A 157 -14.28 -12.83 -4.63
C LYS A 157 -13.12 -13.28 -3.73
N CYS A 158 -12.23 -12.34 -3.39
CA CYS A 158 -11.13 -12.55 -2.48
C CYS A 158 -11.63 -13.01 -1.11
N ARG A 159 -11.11 -14.15 -0.67
CA ARG A 159 -11.47 -14.79 0.60
C ARG A 159 -10.94 -13.98 1.77
N TYR A 160 -11.66 -14.06 2.88
CA TYR A 160 -11.17 -13.61 4.17
C TYR A 160 -9.90 -14.38 4.54
N ALA A 161 -8.87 -13.66 4.98
CA ALA A 161 -7.79 -14.25 5.76
C ALA A 161 -8.24 -14.43 7.21
N TYR A 162 -9.01 -13.47 7.74
CA TYR A 162 -9.63 -13.56 9.07
C TYR A 162 -10.83 -12.60 9.16
N GLU A 163 -11.81 -12.94 10.00
CA GLU A 163 -13.02 -12.15 10.25
C GLU A 163 -13.44 -12.31 11.71
N THR A 164 -13.67 -11.18 12.40
CA THR A 164 -14.29 -11.17 13.72
C THR A 164 -15.81 -11.08 13.61
N LYS A 165 -16.54 -11.55 14.63
CA LYS A 165 -17.99 -11.34 14.71
C LYS A 165 -18.30 -9.85 14.98
N ALA A 166 -19.29 -9.31 14.28
CA ALA A 166 -19.76 -7.95 14.53
C ALA A 166 -20.10 -7.73 16.01
N GLY A 167 -19.66 -6.60 16.58
CA GLY A 167 -19.87 -6.26 17.99
C GLY A 167 -19.06 -7.09 19.00
N SER A 168 -18.06 -7.87 18.56
CA SER A 168 -17.15 -8.55 19.49
C SER A 168 -16.23 -7.57 20.22
N THR A 169 -15.73 -7.97 21.39
CA THR A 169 -14.62 -7.27 22.06
C THR A 169 -13.39 -7.28 21.16
N PHE A 170 -12.64 -6.17 21.13
CA PHE A 170 -11.38 -6.10 20.38
C PHE A 170 -10.23 -6.59 21.26
N GLU A 171 -9.86 -7.86 21.10
CA GLU A 171 -8.78 -8.51 21.84
C GLU A 171 -7.39 -8.21 21.27
N GLY A 172 -7.31 -7.31 20.28
CA GLY A 172 -6.10 -7.09 19.49
C GLY A 172 -5.83 -8.23 18.52
N PHE A 173 -4.70 -8.15 17.81
CA PHE A 173 -4.24 -9.20 16.92
C PHE A 173 -2.75 -9.07 16.62
N GLU A 174 -2.18 -10.17 16.12
CA GLU A 174 -0.86 -10.21 15.51
C GLU A 174 -0.93 -11.11 14.28
N PHE A 175 -0.60 -10.58 13.10
CA PHE A 175 -0.52 -11.32 11.85
C PHE A 175 0.90 -11.27 11.29
N HIS A 176 1.41 -12.43 10.87
CA HIS A 176 2.66 -12.57 10.14
C HIS A 176 2.34 -12.72 8.65
N ILE A 177 2.71 -11.72 7.86
CA ILE A 177 2.28 -11.56 6.47
C ILE A 177 3.42 -11.93 5.55
N ASN A 178 3.20 -12.96 4.74
CA ASN A 178 4.08 -13.35 3.64
C ASN A 178 3.41 -13.03 2.28
N ALA A 179 3.05 -11.76 2.10
CA ALA A 179 2.40 -11.21 0.93
C ALA A 179 2.78 -9.73 0.79
N PRO A 180 2.70 -9.13 -0.40
CA PRO A 180 3.07 -7.72 -0.59
C PRO A 180 2.07 -6.73 0.02
N ILE A 181 0.85 -7.18 0.34
CA ILE A 181 -0.24 -6.32 0.78
C ILE A 181 -1.22 -7.04 1.71
N ILE A 182 -1.76 -6.31 2.67
CA ILE A 182 -2.88 -6.72 3.51
C ILE A 182 -3.80 -5.53 3.73
N SER A 183 -5.12 -5.76 3.75
CA SER A 183 -6.11 -4.74 4.07
C SER A 183 -7.02 -5.18 5.20
N PHE A 184 -7.32 -4.26 6.10
CA PHE A 184 -8.25 -4.40 7.22
C PHE A 184 -9.46 -3.52 6.97
N VAL A 185 -10.65 -4.12 6.94
CA VAL A 185 -11.93 -3.41 6.92
C VAL A 185 -12.47 -3.37 8.34
N PHE A 186 -12.50 -2.19 8.97
CA PHE A 186 -13.04 -2.00 10.31
C PHE A 186 -14.52 -1.59 10.23
N ASN A 187 -15.38 -2.24 11.02
CA ASN A 187 -16.81 -1.93 11.05
C ASN A 187 -17.12 -0.77 12.02
N GLU A 188 -16.30 -0.59 13.06
CA GLU A 188 -16.43 0.46 14.06
C GLU A 188 -15.32 1.52 13.92
N LYS A 189 -15.63 2.75 14.29
CA LYS A 189 -14.69 3.90 14.25
C LYS A 189 -14.03 4.17 15.62
N ASN A 190 -13.85 3.13 16.42
CA ASN A 190 -13.16 3.26 17.71
C ASN A 190 -11.65 3.31 17.50
N PRO A 191 -10.88 4.04 18.32
CA PRO A 191 -9.43 4.17 18.13
C PRO A 191 -8.71 2.82 18.18
N VAL A 192 -7.81 2.59 17.21
CA VAL A 192 -6.97 1.38 17.15
C VAL A 192 -5.50 1.77 17.14
N ASN A 193 -4.71 1.15 18.02
CA ASN A 193 -3.25 1.26 18.02
C ASN A 193 -2.64 0.20 17.09
N LEU A 194 -2.66 0.50 15.78
CA LEU A 194 -2.18 -0.39 14.73
C LEU A 194 -0.74 -0.07 14.35
N LYS A 195 0.12 -1.09 14.31
CA LYS A 195 1.55 -0.99 13.98
C LYS A 195 1.94 -2.08 12.97
N ALA A 196 3.01 -1.86 12.23
CA ALA A 196 3.64 -2.86 11.39
C ALA A 196 5.17 -2.76 11.49
N ASP A 197 5.86 -3.90 11.33
CA ASP A 197 7.33 -4.01 11.30
C ASP A 197 7.82 -5.12 10.36
#